data_AF-A0A1V2PR99-F1
#
_entry.id   AF-A0A1V2PR99-F1
#
_cell.length_a   1.000
_cell.length_b   1.000
_cell.length_c   1.000
_cell.angle_alpha   90.00
_cell.angle_beta   90.00
_cell.angle_gamma   90.00
#
_symmetry.space_group_name_H-M   'P 1'
#
loop_
_entity.id
_entity.type
_entity.pdbx_description
1 polymer ?
#
loop_
_entity_poly.entity_id
_entity_poly.type
_entity_poly.pdbx_seq_one_letter_code
_entity_poly.pdbx_strand_id
1 'polypeptide(L)'
;MRTLLEGLTWGEGPRYGNDHLVVSDPHRNTLWSDASGRWVPHALPSASNGLGFLPDGSLIAALMDEVAVGKWNGTLFEPYCDLSKVASGPLGDLTVDAAGGLYVDDVGYAAHRGEPPRPGRLIYVSPGGRDAVVAADNVEFPNGICLVDNGRTLIVAETWRQRLLSFHIVCPGVLTDRRDYAVLGAAVPAVRPDGICPANGGGVWVATLTGRSVLRVDRQGVKEILFTGSECPIAVCVGADGSLFATLADTSGLPLMEALALDKVSTKFVQLPHTGN
;
A
#
# COMPACT_ATOMS: atom_id res chain seq x y z
N MET A 1 14.87 15.10 -5.58
CA MET A 1 13.62 14.39 -5.92
C MET A 1 13.38 14.59 -7.42
N ARG A 2 13.06 13.52 -8.16
CA ARG A 2 12.79 13.58 -9.60
C ARG A 2 11.35 13.13 -9.85
N THR A 3 10.54 13.98 -10.47
CA THR A 3 9.18 13.60 -10.87
C THR A 3 9.21 12.65 -12.06
N LEU A 4 8.40 11.59 -11.98
CA LEU A 4 8.26 10.57 -13.02
C LEU A 4 6.91 10.66 -13.73
N LEU A 5 5.84 10.88 -12.97
CA LEU A 5 4.47 11.04 -13.46
C LEU A 5 3.76 12.13 -12.66
N GLU A 6 2.97 12.95 -13.35
CA GLU A 6 2.15 14.03 -12.78
C GLU A 6 0.68 13.85 -13.17
N GLY A 7 -0.21 14.58 -12.50
CA GLY A 7 -1.62 14.66 -12.88
C GLY A 7 -2.47 13.48 -12.39
N LEU A 8 -1.94 12.66 -11.47
CA LEU A 8 -2.76 11.70 -10.73
C LEU A 8 -3.68 12.47 -9.76
N THR A 9 -4.86 11.93 -9.46
CA THR A 9 -5.71 12.44 -8.39
C THR A 9 -5.27 11.86 -7.06
N TRP A 10 -5.21 10.54 -6.93
CA TRP A 10 -4.75 9.88 -5.71
C TRP A 10 -3.87 8.67 -6.02
N GLY A 11 -2.57 8.89 -6.20
CA GLY A 11 -1.62 7.84 -6.56
C GLY A 11 -1.38 6.83 -5.42
N GLU A 12 -1.71 5.57 -5.67
CA GLU A 12 -1.68 4.47 -4.71
C GLU A 12 -0.95 3.24 -5.23
N GLY A 13 -0.58 2.36 -4.29
CA GLY A 13 -0.03 1.05 -4.57
C GLY A 13 1.11 1.01 -5.61
N PRO A 14 2.08 1.95 -5.64
CA PRO A 14 3.18 1.87 -6.58
C PRO A 14 3.91 0.54 -6.37
N ARG A 15 4.26 -0.13 -7.46
CA ARG A 15 5.03 -1.39 -7.43
C ARG A 15 6.05 -1.41 -8.54
N TYR A 16 7.19 -2.01 -8.21
CA TYR A 16 8.20 -2.39 -9.18
C TYR A 16 8.18 -3.92 -9.32
N GLY A 17 8.21 -4.43 -10.54
CA GLY A 17 8.31 -5.85 -10.83
C GLY A 17 8.38 -6.10 -12.33
N ASN A 18 9.01 -7.20 -12.73
CA ASN A 18 9.29 -7.52 -14.14
C ASN A 18 9.87 -6.33 -14.93
N ASP A 19 10.87 -5.67 -14.35
CA ASP A 19 11.59 -4.54 -14.94
C ASP A 19 10.74 -3.30 -15.28
N HIS A 20 9.55 -3.15 -14.69
CA HIS A 20 8.70 -1.99 -14.91
C HIS A 20 8.05 -1.49 -13.61
N LEU A 21 7.56 -0.25 -13.67
CA LEU A 21 6.80 0.38 -12.60
C LEU A 21 5.32 0.41 -12.94
N VAL A 22 4.48 0.24 -11.93
CA VAL A 22 3.03 0.47 -12.00
C VAL A 22 2.59 1.34 -10.83
N VAL A 23 1.54 2.14 -11.03
CA VAL A 23 0.90 2.99 -10.01
C VAL A 23 -0.59 3.02 -10.29
N SER A 24 -1.41 2.89 -9.24
CA SER A 24 -2.86 3.01 -9.36
C SER A 24 -3.33 4.44 -9.06
N ASP A 25 -4.41 4.88 -9.69
CA ASP A 25 -5.17 6.07 -9.33
C ASP A 25 -6.64 5.65 -9.10
N PRO A 26 -6.98 5.12 -7.90
CA PRO A 26 -8.33 4.67 -7.58
C PRO A 26 -9.40 5.75 -7.78
N HIS A 27 -9.06 7.04 -7.59
CA HIS A 27 -10.03 8.13 -7.78
C HIS A 27 -10.40 8.36 -9.25
N ARG A 28 -9.51 7.99 -10.18
CA ARG A 28 -9.75 8.06 -11.63
C ARG A 28 -10.02 6.70 -12.27
N ASN A 29 -10.10 5.62 -11.49
CA ASN A 29 -10.13 4.24 -12.00
C ASN A 29 -9.07 4.03 -13.09
N THR A 30 -7.82 4.40 -12.84
CA THR A 30 -6.75 4.32 -13.85
C THR A 30 -5.54 3.59 -13.31
N LEU A 31 -5.06 2.59 -14.04
CA LEU A 31 -3.74 1.99 -13.82
C LEU A 31 -2.73 2.69 -14.73
N TRP A 32 -1.60 3.10 -14.17
CA TRP A 32 -0.46 3.63 -14.91
C TRP A 32 0.67 2.61 -14.92
N SER A 33 1.27 2.38 -16.09
CA SER A 33 2.43 1.48 -16.23
C SER A 33 3.55 2.15 -17.00
N ASP A 34 4.80 1.92 -16.61
CA ASP A 34 5.99 2.35 -17.34
C ASP A 34 7.03 1.21 -17.44
N ALA A 35 7.19 0.65 -18.64
CA ALA A 35 8.18 -0.37 -18.97
C ALA A 35 9.35 0.15 -19.84
N SER A 36 9.34 1.43 -20.25
CA SER A 36 10.32 1.94 -21.23
C SER A 36 10.73 3.39 -21.00
N GLY A 37 10.47 3.94 -19.81
CA GLY A 37 10.63 5.36 -19.48
C GLY A 37 9.47 6.24 -19.97
N ARG A 38 8.32 5.65 -20.33
CA ARG A 38 7.10 6.37 -20.70
C ARG A 38 5.88 5.75 -20.01
N TRP A 39 5.20 6.58 -19.23
CA TRP A 39 3.94 6.22 -18.58
C TRP A 39 2.78 6.08 -19.57
N VAL A 40 2.04 4.98 -19.44
CA VAL A 40 0.83 4.66 -20.20
C VAL A 40 -0.34 4.50 -19.24
N PRO A 41 -1.44 5.25 -19.42
CA PRO A 41 -2.67 5.07 -18.66
C PRO A 41 -3.55 3.96 -19.24
N HIS A 42 -4.18 3.19 -18.36
CA HIS A 42 -5.19 2.18 -18.68
C HIS A 42 -6.44 2.49 -17.87
N ALA A 43 -7.54 2.84 -18.55
CA ALA A 43 -8.81 3.08 -17.90
C ALA A 43 -9.41 1.76 -17.40
N LEU A 44 -9.87 1.74 -16.16
CA LEU A 44 -10.42 0.58 -15.49
C LEU A 44 -11.92 0.75 -15.23
N PRO A 45 -12.69 -0.35 -15.19
CA PRO A 45 -14.09 -0.29 -14.79
C PRO A 45 -14.27 -0.04 -13.29
N SER A 46 -13.28 -0.38 -12.47
CA SER A 46 -13.32 -0.26 -11.01
C SER A 46 -11.97 0.20 -10.45
N ALA A 47 -12.00 0.75 -9.24
CA ALA A 47 -10.83 1.25 -8.54
C ALA A 47 -9.92 0.10 -8.08
N SER A 48 -8.71 0.02 -8.65
CA SER A 48 -7.62 -0.72 -8.04
C SER A 48 -6.95 0.15 -6.98
N ASN A 49 -6.61 -0.41 -5.82
CA ASN A 49 -5.88 0.31 -4.79
C ASN A 49 -4.49 -0.32 -4.60
N GLY A 50 -4.40 -1.42 -3.84
CA GLY A 50 -3.19 -2.24 -3.74
C GLY A 50 -2.84 -2.97 -5.02
N LEU A 51 -1.54 -3.03 -5.34
CA LEU A 51 -0.99 -3.76 -6.48
C LEU A 51 0.07 -4.77 -6.01
N GLY A 52 0.32 -5.81 -6.81
CA GLY A 52 1.40 -6.77 -6.56
C GLY A 52 1.68 -7.66 -7.77
N PHE A 53 2.87 -8.25 -7.82
CA PHE A 53 3.24 -9.20 -8.86
C PHE A 53 3.26 -10.63 -8.28
N LEU A 54 2.56 -11.54 -8.95
CA LEU A 54 2.66 -12.98 -8.69
C LEU A 54 4.05 -13.51 -9.08
N PRO A 55 4.45 -14.69 -8.57
CA PRO A 55 5.72 -15.32 -8.97
C PRO A 55 5.85 -15.60 -10.47
N ASP A 56 4.73 -15.75 -11.19
CA ASP A 56 4.69 -15.91 -12.65
C ASP A 56 4.84 -14.57 -13.42
N GLY A 57 5.01 -13.46 -12.70
CA GLY A 57 5.11 -12.11 -13.24
C GLY A 57 3.77 -11.44 -13.51
N SER A 58 2.64 -12.10 -13.28
CA SER A 58 1.33 -11.47 -13.51
C SER A 58 1.05 -10.36 -12.49
N LEU A 59 0.52 -9.24 -12.95
CA LEU A 59 0.04 -8.17 -12.08
C LEU A 59 -1.32 -8.55 -11.46
N ILE A 60 -1.44 -8.32 -10.16
CA ILE A 60 -2.66 -8.51 -9.36
C ILE A 60 -3.02 -7.19 -8.68
N ALA A 61 -4.31 -6.99 -8.41
CA ALA A 61 -4.81 -5.82 -7.70
C ALA A 61 -5.89 -6.14 -6.68
N ALA A 62 -5.91 -5.39 -5.58
CA ALA A 62 -7.07 -5.26 -4.71
C ALA A 62 -8.06 -4.30 -5.36
N LEU A 63 -9.25 -4.79 -5.73
CA LEU A 63 -10.32 -3.99 -6.29
C LEU A 63 -11.19 -3.49 -5.13
N MET A 64 -10.98 -2.23 -4.77
CA MET A 64 -11.37 -1.64 -3.49
C MET A 64 -12.86 -1.82 -3.15
N ASP A 65 -13.73 -1.33 -4.03
CA ASP A 65 -15.19 -1.35 -3.82
C ASP A 65 -15.85 -2.65 -4.32
N GLU A 66 -15.18 -3.41 -5.19
CA GLU A 66 -15.66 -4.72 -5.66
C GLU A 66 -15.40 -5.82 -4.62
N VAL A 67 -14.57 -5.53 -3.61
CA VAL A 67 -14.22 -6.47 -2.53
C VAL A 67 -13.71 -7.79 -3.11
N ALA A 68 -12.82 -7.68 -4.08
CA ALA A 68 -12.25 -8.79 -4.83
C ALA A 68 -10.78 -8.54 -5.18
N VAL A 69 -10.07 -9.63 -5.47
CA VAL A 69 -8.76 -9.57 -6.13
C VAL A 69 -8.96 -9.77 -7.62
N GLY A 70 -8.28 -8.96 -8.43
CA GLY A 70 -8.28 -9.09 -9.89
C GLY A 70 -6.90 -9.36 -10.48
N LYS A 71 -6.83 -10.15 -11.56
CA LYS A 71 -5.61 -10.47 -12.32
C LYS A 71 -5.59 -9.70 -13.63
N TRP A 72 -4.49 -9.00 -13.90
CA TRP A 72 -4.34 -8.22 -15.12
C TRP A 72 -4.23 -9.12 -16.35
N ASN A 73 -5.06 -8.87 -17.36
CA ASN A 73 -5.03 -9.60 -18.64
C ASN A 73 -4.35 -8.81 -19.79
N GLY A 74 -3.82 -7.61 -19.50
CA GLY A 74 -3.28 -6.69 -20.50
C GLY A 74 -4.19 -5.49 -20.82
N THR A 75 -5.44 -5.50 -20.38
CA THR A 75 -6.42 -4.43 -20.63
C THR A 75 -7.24 -4.08 -19.39
N LEU A 76 -7.65 -5.08 -18.61
CA LEU A 76 -8.39 -4.90 -17.37
C LEU A 76 -7.99 -5.97 -16.33
N PHE A 77 -8.47 -5.80 -15.10
CA PHE A 77 -8.38 -6.81 -14.06
C PHE A 77 -9.56 -7.78 -14.16
N GLU A 78 -9.29 -9.03 -14.52
CA GLU A 78 -10.27 -10.11 -14.51
C GLU A 78 -10.42 -10.68 -13.09
N PRO A 79 -11.60 -11.21 -12.70
CA PRO A 79 -11.79 -11.79 -11.38
C PRO A 79 -10.77 -12.89 -11.07
N TYR A 80 -10.09 -12.76 -9.92
CA TYR A 80 -9.13 -13.75 -9.43
C TYR A 80 -9.59 -14.41 -8.13
N CYS A 81 -10.16 -13.64 -7.21
CA CYS A 81 -10.75 -14.17 -5.98
C CYS A 81 -11.83 -13.22 -5.44
N ASP A 82 -13.01 -13.75 -5.12
CA ASP A 82 -14.09 -13.00 -4.45
C ASP A 82 -13.84 -13.02 -2.93
N LEU A 83 -13.78 -11.84 -2.31
CA LEU A 83 -13.55 -11.69 -0.87
C LEU A 83 -14.80 -11.25 -0.10
N SER A 84 -15.96 -11.11 -0.76
CA SER A 84 -17.20 -10.59 -0.16
C SER A 84 -17.69 -11.36 1.07
N LYS A 85 -17.30 -12.64 1.22
CA LYS A 85 -17.64 -13.49 2.38
C LYS A 85 -16.72 -13.31 3.58
N VAL A 86 -15.53 -12.76 3.40
CA VAL A 86 -14.50 -12.65 4.45
C VAL A 86 -14.12 -11.21 4.77
N ALA A 87 -14.24 -10.30 3.82
CA ALA A 87 -14.09 -8.88 4.04
C ALA A 87 -15.30 -8.28 4.77
N SER A 88 -15.08 -7.11 5.34
CA SER A 88 -16.01 -6.33 6.15
C SER A 88 -16.10 -4.87 5.70
N GLY A 89 -15.24 -4.44 4.78
CA GLY A 89 -15.21 -3.12 4.18
C GLY A 89 -14.37 -3.10 2.89
N PRO A 90 -14.05 -1.89 2.39
CA PRO A 90 -13.23 -1.73 1.19
C PRO A 90 -11.82 -2.27 1.37
N LEU A 91 -11.25 -2.83 0.30
CA LEU A 91 -9.88 -3.34 0.31
C LEU A 91 -8.87 -2.20 0.20
N GLY A 92 -7.75 -2.31 0.92
CA GLY A 92 -6.65 -1.36 0.88
C GLY A 92 -5.54 -1.80 -0.08
N ASP A 93 -4.40 -2.12 0.51
CA ASP A 93 -3.20 -2.63 -0.13
C ASP A 93 -3.09 -4.18 -0.12
N LEU A 94 -2.13 -4.73 -0.86
CA LEU A 94 -1.80 -6.15 -0.82
C LEU A 94 -0.30 -6.43 -0.93
N THR A 95 0.09 -7.62 -0.48
CA THR A 95 1.43 -8.17 -0.65
C THR A 95 1.35 -9.65 -1.03
N VAL A 96 2.35 -10.11 -1.80
CA VAL A 96 2.40 -11.46 -2.38
C VAL A 96 3.49 -12.26 -1.71
N ASP A 97 3.18 -13.47 -1.25
CA ASP A 97 4.15 -14.42 -0.71
C ASP A 97 4.89 -15.19 -1.84
N ALA A 98 5.98 -15.85 -1.49
CA ALA A 98 6.81 -16.57 -2.46
C ALA A 98 6.10 -17.77 -3.13
N ALA A 99 5.01 -18.27 -2.55
CA ALA A 99 4.17 -19.33 -3.12
C ALA A 99 3.04 -18.78 -3.99
N GLY A 100 2.89 -17.46 -4.11
CA GLY A 100 1.83 -16.79 -4.86
C GLY A 100 0.52 -16.62 -4.08
N GLY A 101 0.56 -16.81 -2.75
CA GLY A 101 -0.53 -16.39 -1.87
C GLY A 101 -0.49 -14.90 -1.62
N LEU A 102 -1.63 -14.33 -1.21
CA LEU A 102 -1.79 -12.88 -1.03
C LEU A 102 -2.20 -12.60 0.40
N TYR A 103 -1.57 -11.62 1.04
CA TYR A 103 -2.15 -10.93 2.18
C TYR A 103 -2.75 -9.63 1.68
N VAL A 104 -4.03 -9.42 1.96
CA VAL A 104 -4.81 -8.25 1.55
C VAL A 104 -5.37 -7.64 2.81
N ASP A 105 -5.30 -6.32 2.95
CA ASP A 105 -6.02 -5.65 4.02
C ASP A 105 -7.43 -5.22 3.58
N ASP A 106 -8.29 -5.16 4.57
CA ASP A 106 -9.64 -4.64 4.49
C ASP A 106 -9.74 -3.55 5.56
N VAL A 107 -10.11 -2.34 5.14
CA VAL A 107 -10.11 -1.14 5.99
C VAL A 107 -11.26 -1.17 7.02
N GLY A 108 -12.29 -1.98 6.80
CA GLY A 108 -13.44 -2.20 7.69
C GLY A 108 -14.62 -1.21 7.51
N TYR A 109 -14.37 -0.05 6.90
CA TYR A 109 -15.39 0.95 6.59
C TYR A 109 -14.94 1.94 5.52
N ALA A 110 -15.89 2.48 4.76
CA ALA A 110 -15.61 3.51 3.76
C ALA A 110 -15.56 4.92 4.38
N ALA A 111 -14.40 5.31 4.93
CA ALA A 111 -14.22 6.63 5.56
C ALA A 111 -14.56 7.80 4.62
N HIS A 112 -14.21 7.70 3.33
CA HIS A 112 -14.51 8.71 2.32
C HIS A 112 -16.01 8.90 2.05
N ARG A 113 -16.84 7.90 2.41
CA ARG A 113 -18.31 7.97 2.32
C ARG A 113 -18.95 8.37 3.64
N GLY A 114 -18.16 8.68 4.66
CA GLY A 114 -18.63 9.05 5.99
C GLY A 114 -19.19 7.88 6.80
N GLU A 115 -18.82 6.63 6.46
CA GLU A 115 -19.23 5.47 7.26
C GLU A 115 -18.66 5.53 8.68
N PRO A 116 -19.39 5.02 9.69
CA PRO A 116 -18.91 4.99 11.06
C PRO A 116 -17.68 4.07 11.17
N PRO A 117 -16.62 4.49 11.89
CA PRO A 117 -15.42 3.70 12.06
C PRO A 117 -15.67 2.31 12.64
N ARG A 118 -15.03 1.32 12.05
CA ARG A 118 -14.98 -0.08 12.51
C ARG A 118 -13.58 -0.61 12.24
N PRO A 119 -13.06 -1.52 13.08
CA PRO A 119 -11.79 -2.12 12.77
C PRO A 119 -11.88 -2.99 11.51
N GLY A 120 -10.79 -2.99 10.77
CA GLY A 120 -10.57 -3.81 9.59
C GLY A 120 -9.95 -5.17 9.89
N ARG A 121 -9.56 -5.85 8.80
CA ARG A 121 -9.08 -7.24 8.80
C ARG A 121 -7.85 -7.40 7.90
N LEU A 122 -7.10 -8.46 8.13
CA LEU A 122 -6.12 -9.00 7.21
C LEU A 122 -6.66 -10.32 6.67
N ILE A 123 -6.73 -10.44 5.36
CA ILE A 123 -7.26 -11.59 4.64
C ILE A 123 -6.09 -12.27 3.95
N TYR A 124 -6.04 -13.61 4.01
CA TYR A 124 -5.12 -14.41 3.22
C TYR A 124 -5.87 -15.08 2.08
N VAL A 125 -5.36 -14.93 0.87
CA VAL A 125 -5.83 -15.62 -0.34
C VAL A 125 -4.81 -16.67 -0.72
N SER A 126 -5.25 -17.91 -0.86
CA SER A 126 -4.38 -19.02 -1.26
C SER A 126 -3.88 -18.88 -2.71
N PRO A 127 -2.73 -19.50 -3.05
CA PRO A 127 -2.23 -19.50 -4.42
C PRO A 127 -3.27 -19.97 -5.43
N GLY A 128 -3.38 -19.21 -6.53
CA GLY A 128 -4.39 -19.42 -7.57
C GLY A 128 -5.78 -18.85 -7.25
N GLY A 129 -5.94 -18.10 -6.15
CA GLY A 129 -7.22 -17.44 -5.83
C GLY A 129 -8.34 -18.38 -5.39
N ARG A 130 -7.99 -19.62 -5.00
CA ARG A 130 -8.96 -20.71 -4.80
C ARG A 130 -9.82 -20.53 -3.57
N ASP A 131 -9.20 -20.09 -2.48
CA ASP A 131 -9.81 -19.90 -1.16
C ASP A 131 -9.24 -18.66 -0.49
N ALA A 132 -10.07 -18.01 0.31
CA ALA A 132 -9.68 -16.88 1.16
C ALA A 132 -10.13 -17.10 2.61
N VAL A 133 -9.31 -16.66 3.56
CA VAL A 133 -9.58 -16.77 5.00
C VAL A 133 -9.19 -15.48 5.71
N VAL A 134 -9.88 -15.18 6.82
CA VAL A 134 -9.46 -14.10 7.72
C VAL A 134 -8.21 -14.56 8.47
N ALA A 135 -7.09 -13.88 8.26
CA ALA A 135 -5.81 -14.16 8.90
C ALA A 135 -5.63 -13.40 10.22
N ALA A 136 -6.21 -12.20 10.33
CA ALA A 136 -6.32 -11.46 11.58
C ALA A 136 -7.48 -10.45 11.52
N ASP A 137 -8.12 -10.20 12.67
CA ASP A 137 -9.18 -9.20 12.83
C ASP A 137 -8.74 -8.08 13.77
N ASN A 138 -9.55 -7.04 13.92
CA ASN A 138 -9.33 -5.96 14.89
C ASN A 138 -8.02 -5.20 14.60
N VAL A 139 -7.83 -4.77 13.36
CA VAL A 139 -6.77 -3.83 12.96
C VAL A 139 -7.42 -2.47 12.66
N GLU A 140 -6.99 -1.41 13.32
CA GLU A 140 -7.61 -0.08 13.21
C GLU A 140 -7.16 0.65 11.94
N PHE A 141 -7.98 0.53 10.88
CA PHE A 141 -7.72 1.11 9.56
C PHE A 141 -6.35 0.63 9.05
N PRO A 142 -6.23 -0.68 8.76
CA PRO A 142 -5.05 -1.19 8.10
C PRO A 142 -4.87 -0.46 6.78
N ASN A 143 -3.60 -0.38 6.38
CA ASN A 143 -3.22 0.16 5.09
C ASN A 143 -2.03 -0.65 4.56
N GLY A 144 -0.98 0.02 4.04
CA GLY A 144 0.23 -0.60 3.53
C GLY A 144 0.64 -1.88 4.28
N ILE A 145 0.84 -2.94 3.51
CA ILE A 145 1.10 -4.30 4.02
C ILE A 145 2.30 -4.89 3.29
N CYS A 146 3.23 -5.52 4.01
CA CYS A 146 4.40 -6.13 3.40
C CYS A 146 4.96 -7.31 4.20
N LEU A 147 5.75 -8.13 3.51
CA LEU A 147 6.46 -9.27 4.09
C LEU A 147 7.93 -8.93 4.32
N VAL A 148 8.44 -9.26 5.51
CA VAL A 148 9.87 -9.14 5.86
C VAL A 148 10.41 -10.45 6.46
N ASP A 149 11.71 -10.46 6.77
CA ASP A 149 12.45 -11.64 7.26
C ASP A 149 12.27 -12.88 6.37
N ASN A 150 12.37 -12.69 5.05
CA ASN A 150 12.16 -13.72 4.05
C ASN A 150 10.75 -14.35 4.14
N GLY A 151 9.72 -13.53 4.35
CA GLY A 151 8.32 -13.97 4.37
C GLY A 151 7.84 -14.60 5.67
N ARG A 152 8.63 -14.54 6.76
CA ARG A 152 8.22 -15.08 8.07
C ARG A 152 7.47 -14.08 8.96
N THR A 153 7.49 -12.81 8.58
CA THR A 153 6.86 -11.73 9.33
C THR A 153 6.00 -10.90 8.38
N LEU A 154 4.73 -10.74 8.72
CA LEU A 154 3.83 -9.79 8.08
C LEU A 154 3.88 -8.47 8.85
N ILE A 155 4.02 -7.35 8.15
CA ILE A 155 3.91 -6.00 8.72
C ILE A 155 2.72 -5.30 8.06
N VAL A 156 1.94 -4.58 8.87
CA VAL A 156 0.85 -3.73 8.39
C VAL A 156 0.90 -2.35 9.07
N ALA A 157 0.66 -1.30 8.30
CA ALA A 157 0.43 0.04 8.82
C ALA A 157 -0.96 0.11 9.46
N GLU A 158 -1.04 0.53 10.73
CA GLU A 158 -2.31 0.76 11.42
C GLU A 158 -2.52 2.27 11.57
N THR A 159 -3.17 2.87 10.57
CA THR A 159 -3.16 4.32 10.33
C THR A 159 -3.68 5.11 11.53
N TRP A 160 -4.78 4.67 12.14
CA TRP A 160 -5.37 5.42 13.26
C TRP A 160 -4.58 5.29 14.57
N ARG A 161 -3.84 4.19 14.72
CA ARG A 161 -3.01 3.91 15.91
C ARG A 161 -1.57 4.42 15.78
N GLN A 162 -1.22 5.04 14.65
CA GLN A 162 0.07 5.69 14.42
C GLN A 162 1.26 4.74 14.65
N ARG A 163 1.10 3.47 14.25
CA ARG A 163 2.09 2.40 14.46
C ARG A 163 2.13 1.44 13.28
N LEU A 164 3.19 0.64 13.26
CA LEU A 164 3.28 -0.57 12.45
C LEU A 164 3.03 -1.77 13.36
N LEU A 165 2.14 -2.67 12.95
CA LEU A 165 1.93 -3.95 13.59
C LEU A 165 2.73 -5.03 12.88
N SER A 166 3.20 -6.02 13.62
CA SER A 166 3.81 -7.23 13.07
C SER A 166 3.14 -8.50 13.58
N PHE A 167 3.19 -9.52 12.75
CA PHE A 167 2.72 -10.87 13.03
C PHE A 167 3.77 -11.88 12.59
N HIS A 168 3.95 -12.95 13.37
CA HIS A 168 4.68 -14.11 12.91
C HIS A 168 3.76 -15.00 12.05
N ILE A 169 4.23 -15.36 10.86
CA ILE A 169 3.54 -16.29 9.96
C ILE A 169 3.98 -17.71 10.31
N VAL A 170 3.09 -18.51 10.89
CA VAL A 170 3.37 -19.92 11.24
C VAL A 170 3.23 -20.80 10.00
N CYS A 171 2.18 -20.54 9.22
CA CYS A 171 1.95 -21.10 7.90
C CYS A 171 1.03 -20.13 7.12
N PRO A 172 0.81 -20.34 5.83
CA PRO A 172 0.04 -19.40 5.02
C PRO A 172 -1.36 -19.16 5.58
N GLY A 173 -1.71 -17.90 5.77
CA GLY A 173 -2.97 -17.46 6.38
C GLY A 173 -3.08 -17.62 7.91
N VAL A 174 -2.07 -18.17 8.60
CA VAL A 174 -2.07 -18.34 10.06
C VAL A 174 -1.05 -17.41 10.70
N LEU A 175 -1.57 -16.37 11.35
CA LEU A 175 -0.80 -15.32 12.01
C LEU A 175 -0.81 -15.50 13.53
N THR A 176 0.35 -15.29 14.14
CA THR A 176 0.55 -15.35 15.60
C THR A 176 1.43 -14.17 16.05
N ASP A 177 1.69 -14.07 17.35
CA ASP A 177 2.62 -13.09 17.93
C ASP A 177 2.35 -11.63 17.50
N ARG A 178 1.06 -11.23 17.46
CA ARG A 178 0.66 -9.84 17.21
C ARG A 178 1.36 -8.92 18.20
N ARG A 179 2.15 -7.99 17.69
CA ARG A 179 2.85 -6.97 18.50
C ARG A 179 3.15 -5.73 17.69
N ASP A 180 3.43 -4.65 18.40
CA ASP A 180 3.96 -3.43 17.79
C ASP A 180 5.33 -3.75 17.18
N TYR A 181 5.45 -3.46 15.89
CA TYR A 181 6.75 -3.44 15.23
C TYR A 181 7.46 -2.13 15.52
N ALA A 182 6.73 -1.01 15.43
CA ALA A 182 7.21 0.31 15.79
C ALA A 182 6.05 1.26 16.08
N VAL A 183 6.16 2.07 17.14
CA VAL A 183 5.22 3.16 17.43
C VAL A 183 5.78 4.45 16.83
N LEU A 184 5.12 4.97 15.80
CA LEU A 184 5.66 6.07 14.98
C LEU A 184 5.33 7.44 15.57
N GLY A 185 4.22 7.56 16.30
CA GLY A 185 3.74 8.84 16.87
C GLY A 185 4.73 9.52 17.83
N ALA A 186 5.69 8.78 18.38
CA ALA A 186 6.76 9.32 19.21
C ALA A 186 7.87 9.98 18.38
N ALA A 187 8.11 9.52 17.15
CA ALA A 187 9.13 10.04 16.25
C ALA A 187 8.59 11.16 15.36
N VAL A 188 7.35 11.02 14.88
CA VAL A 188 6.67 12.01 14.05
C VAL A 188 5.29 12.29 14.65
N PRO A 189 5.03 13.52 15.17
CA PRO A 189 3.75 13.86 15.75
C PRO A 189 2.60 13.74 14.75
N ALA A 190 1.46 13.18 15.19
CA ALA A 190 0.24 13.02 14.39
C ALA A 190 0.45 12.28 13.05
N VAL A 191 1.43 11.38 13.01
CA VAL A 191 1.77 10.55 11.85
C VAL A 191 0.63 9.61 11.48
N ARG A 192 0.36 9.48 10.18
CA ARG A 192 -0.61 8.52 9.64
C ARG A 192 0.12 7.60 8.68
N PRO A 193 0.60 6.43 9.13
CA PRO A 193 1.25 5.49 8.22
C PRO A 193 0.22 4.98 7.21
N ASP A 194 0.66 4.88 5.98
CA ASP A 194 -0.14 4.55 4.80
C ASP A 194 0.58 3.44 4.02
N GLY A 195 0.91 3.61 2.75
CA GLY A 195 1.67 2.62 1.98
C GLY A 195 3.06 2.33 2.57
N ILE A 196 3.43 1.05 2.62
CA ILE A 196 4.74 0.58 3.09
C ILE A 196 5.36 -0.40 2.09
N CYS A 197 6.69 -0.53 2.13
CA CYS A 197 7.37 -1.61 1.42
C CYS A 197 8.62 -2.07 2.19
N PRO A 198 9.14 -3.29 1.93
CA PRO A 198 10.39 -3.74 2.55
C PRO A 198 11.55 -2.83 2.18
N ALA A 199 12.45 -2.58 3.14
CA ALA A 199 13.68 -1.83 2.89
C ALA A 199 14.87 -2.77 2.61
N ASN A 200 15.74 -2.38 1.69
CA ASN A 200 17.02 -3.07 1.47
C ASN A 200 17.85 -3.08 2.76
N GLY A 201 18.47 -4.22 3.09
CA GLY A 201 19.21 -4.41 4.34
C GLY A 201 18.32 -4.56 5.59
N GLY A 202 17.01 -4.73 5.43
CA GLY A 202 16.06 -5.02 6.51
C GLY A 202 15.30 -3.79 7.01
N GLY A 203 14.13 -4.07 7.61
CA GLY A 203 13.16 -3.04 7.98
C GLY A 203 12.15 -2.74 6.88
N VAL A 204 11.47 -1.61 7.01
CA VAL A 204 10.41 -1.16 6.11
C VAL A 204 10.52 0.34 5.84
N TRP A 205 10.19 0.72 4.61
CA TRP A 205 9.87 2.09 4.25
C TRP A 205 8.39 2.37 4.51
N VAL A 206 8.08 3.55 5.03
CA VAL A 206 6.72 3.94 5.43
C VAL A 206 6.41 5.33 4.89
N ALA A 207 5.41 5.45 4.03
CA ALA A 207 4.78 6.72 3.73
C ALA A 207 3.91 7.16 4.92
N THR A 208 3.99 8.43 5.29
CA THR A 208 3.37 8.92 6.53
C THR A 208 2.31 10.01 6.37
N LEU A 209 1.69 10.20 5.20
CA LEU A 209 0.63 11.17 4.93
C LEU A 209 0.83 12.52 5.67
N THR A 210 0.12 12.72 6.78
CA THR A 210 0.15 13.93 7.62
C THR A 210 1.51 14.23 8.27
N GLY A 211 2.38 13.22 8.37
CA GLY A 211 3.75 13.33 8.85
C GLY A 211 4.74 13.89 7.83
N ARG A 212 4.32 14.10 6.56
CA ARG A 212 5.11 14.75 5.50
C ARG A 212 6.55 14.25 5.39
N SER A 213 6.70 12.95 5.56
CA SER A 213 7.99 12.27 5.50
C SER A 213 7.82 10.82 5.09
N VAL A 214 8.86 10.27 4.47
CA VAL A 214 9.03 8.83 4.30
C VAL A 214 10.03 8.34 5.32
N LEU A 215 9.66 7.33 6.11
CA LEU A 215 10.48 6.82 7.19
C LEU A 215 11.09 5.47 6.80
N ARG A 216 12.36 5.24 7.15
CA ARG A 216 12.91 3.89 7.25
C ARG A 216 12.81 3.43 8.70
N VAL A 217 12.21 2.28 8.94
CA VAL A 217 11.93 1.77 10.28
C VAL A 217 12.38 0.31 10.40
N ASP A 218 13.07 -0.01 11.48
CA ASP A 218 13.30 -1.41 11.88
C ASP A 218 12.81 -1.67 13.31
N ARG A 219 13.10 -2.86 13.85
CA ARG A 219 12.69 -3.28 15.20
C ARG A 219 13.23 -2.42 16.34
N GLN A 220 14.27 -1.64 16.08
CA GLN A 220 14.86 -0.70 17.04
C GLN A 220 14.30 0.72 16.86
N GLY A 221 13.36 0.93 15.93
CA GLY A 221 12.68 2.20 15.68
C GLY A 221 13.06 2.86 14.36
N VAL A 222 12.84 4.18 14.29
CA VAL A 222 13.09 4.99 13.09
C VAL A 222 14.61 5.11 12.87
N LYS A 223 15.05 4.81 11.65
CA LYS A 223 16.45 4.86 11.21
C LYS A 223 16.74 6.01 10.27
N GLU A 224 15.75 6.42 9.48
CA GLU A 224 15.89 7.50 8.51
C GLU A 224 14.56 8.24 8.38
N ILE A 225 14.63 9.56 8.15
CA ILE A 225 13.49 10.43 7.91
C ILE A 225 13.79 11.24 6.64
N LEU A 226 13.03 10.98 5.58
CA LEU A 226 13.11 11.69 4.31
C LEU A 226 11.94 12.68 4.23
N PHE A 227 12.21 13.96 4.48
CA PHE A 227 11.18 15.00 4.41
C PHE A 227 10.71 15.24 2.97
N THR A 228 9.39 15.35 2.79
CA THR A 228 8.74 15.61 1.50
C THR A 228 8.29 17.06 1.36
N GLY A 229 8.79 17.96 2.22
CA GLY A 229 8.42 19.37 2.22
C GLY A 229 6.96 19.56 2.66
N SER A 230 6.16 20.23 1.83
CA SER A 230 4.73 20.43 2.08
C SER A 230 3.85 19.25 1.64
N GLU A 231 4.40 18.35 0.82
CA GLU A 231 3.63 17.28 0.19
C GLU A 231 3.47 16.08 1.14
N CYS A 232 2.31 15.42 1.07
CA CYS A 232 1.97 14.28 1.91
C CYS A 232 2.30 12.97 1.15
N PRO A 233 3.25 12.14 1.61
CA PRO A 233 3.52 10.86 0.98
C PRO A 233 2.38 9.86 1.25
N ILE A 234 1.87 9.23 0.20
CA ILE A 234 0.76 8.27 0.26
C ILE A 234 1.31 6.84 0.28
N ALA A 235 2.10 6.46 -0.72
CA ALA A 235 2.65 5.13 -0.81
C ALA A 235 4.09 5.11 -1.34
N VAL A 236 4.79 4.00 -1.14
CA VAL A 236 6.20 3.82 -1.49
C VAL A 236 6.49 2.45 -2.11
N CYS A 237 7.50 2.39 -2.98
CA CYS A 237 8.08 1.12 -3.44
C CYS A 237 9.59 1.26 -3.69
N VAL A 238 10.27 0.12 -3.75
CA VAL A 238 11.71 0.05 -4.05
C VAL A 238 11.91 -0.62 -5.40
N GLY A 239 12.75 -0.03 -6.26
CA GLY A 239 13.15 -0.61 -7.55
C GLY A 239 14.31 -1.61 -7.42
N ALA A 240 14.62 -2.32 -8.52
CA ALA A 240 15.71 -3.31 -8.54
C ALA A 240 17.08 -2.76 -8.12
N ASP A 241 17.37 -1.50 -8.44
CA ASP A 241 18.62 -0.82 -8.13
C ASP A 241 18.63 -0.21 -6.70
N GLY A 242 17.60 -0.47 -5.90
CA GLY A 242 17.42 0.14 -4.58
C GLY A 242 16.89 1.58 -4.61
N SER A 243 16.54 2.12 -5.79
CA SER A 243 15.86 3.40 -5.88
C SER A 243 14.54 3.38 -5.11
N LEU A 244 14.33 4.39 -4.28
CA LEU A 244 13.08 4.57 -3.54
C LEU A 244 12.14 5.49 -4.32
N PHE A 245 10.92 5.03 -4.53
CA PHE A 245 9.86 5.78 -5.18
C PHE A 245 8.70 6.05 -4.23
N ALA A 246 7.99 7.15 -4.45
CA ALA A 246 6.85 7.53 -3.65
C ALA A 246 5.78 8.24 -4.47
N THR A 247 4.51 8.06 -4.10
CA THR A 247 3.43 8.95 -4.50
C THR A 247 3.29 10.07 -3.47
N LEU A 248 3.23 11.32 -3.93
CA LEU A 248 3.15 12.51 -3.09
C LEU A 248 1.91 13.32 -3.45
N ALA A 249 1.12 13.68 -2.45
CA ALA A 249 -0.04 14.56 -2.57
C ALA A 249 0.32 16.02 -2.27
N ASP A 250 -0.06 16.91 -3.18
CA ASP A 250 -0.15 18.34 -2.93
C ASP A 250 -1.58 18.68 -2.51
N THR A 251 -1.71 19.34 -1.36
CA THR A 251 -2.98 19.76 -0.77
C THR A 251 -3.29 21.24 -0.99
N SER A 252 -2.51 21.94 -1.83
CA SER A 252 -2.60 23.39 -2.06
C SER A 252 -2.55 24.21 -0.76
N GLY A 253 -1.79 23.72 0.23
CA GLY A 253 -1.63 24.36 1.55
C GLY A 253 -2.74 24.06 2.56
N LEU A 254 -3.76 23.28 2.21
CA LEU A 254 -4.84 22.89 3.13
C LEU A 254 -4.47 21.67 3.97
N PRO A 255 -5.12 21.46 5.14
CA PRO A 255 -5.12 20.16 5.81
C PRO A 255 -5.61 19.05 4.87
N LEU A 256 -5.00 17.86 4.95
CA LEU A 256 -5.25 16.77 3.99
C LEU A 256 -6.74 16.42 3.83
N MET A 257 -7.46 16.25 4.95
CA MET A 257 -8.89 15.90 4.93
C MET A 257 -9.76 17.00 4.30
N GLU A 258 -9.39 18.27 4.50
CA GLU A 258 -10.09 19.40 3.89
C GLU A 258 -9.81 19.47 2.38
N ALA A 259 -8.55 19.26 1.98
CA ALA A 259 -8.18 19.21 0.58
C ALA A 259 -8.90 18.10 -0.18
N LEU A 260 -9.01 16.91 0.42
CA LEU A 260 -9.77 15.78 -0.12
C LEU A 260 -11.26 16.12 -0.27
N ALA A 261 -11.87 16.73 0.75
CA ALA A 261 -13.28 17.10 0.72
C ALA A 261 -13.62 18.21 -0.31
N LEU A 262 -12.62 18.99 -0.72
CA LEU A 262 -12.75 20.08 -1.70
C LEU A 262 -12.24 19.70 -3.10
N ASP A 263 -11.83 18.44 -3.33
CA ASP A 263 -11.19 17.99 -4.56
C ASP A 263 -9.96 18.86 -4.94
N LYS A 264 -9.21 19.32 -3.93
CA LYS A 264 -7.99 20.14 -4.06
C LYS A 264 -6.71 19.34 -3.84
N VAL A 265 -6.78 18.03 -4.01
CA VAL A 265 -5.61 17.15 -4.01
C VAL A 265 -5.22 16.81 -5.43
N SER A 266 -3.93 16.92 -5.71
CA SER A 266 -3.30 16.29 -6.85
C SER A 266 -2.10 15.49 -6.38
N THR A 267 -1.76 14.44 -7.11
CA THR A 267 -0.63 13.58 -6.78
C THR A 267 0.34 13.47 -7.93
N LYS A 268 1.60 13.24 -7.57
CA LYS A 268 2.69 12.92 -8.49
C LYS A 268 3.45 11.70 -8.00
N PHE A 269 4.01 10.95 -8.92
CA PHE A 269 4.92 9.85 -8.61
C PHE A 269 6.36 10.30 -8.82
N VAL A 270 7.21 10.06 -7.82
CA VAL A 270 8.58 10.58 -7.78
C VAL A 270 9.58 9.51 -7.41
N GLN A 271 10.82 9.72 -7.83
CA GLN A 271 11.99 9.11 -7.20
C GLN A 271 12.52 10.02 -6.10
N LEU A 272 12.63 9.48 -4.88
CA LEU A 272 13.17 10.18 -3.73
C LEU A 272 14.71 10.22 -3.79
N PRO A 273 15.35 11.25 -3.19
CA PRO A 273 16.80 11.30 -3.09
C PRO A 273 17.28 10.30 -2.03
N HIS A 274 17.38 9.02 -2.41
CA HIS A 274 17.95 7.95 -1.58
C HIS A 274 19.05 7.24 -2.38
N THR A 275 20.25 7.18 -1.82
CA THR A 275 21.31 6.33 -2.34
C THR A 275 21.13 4.96 -1.72
N GLY A 276 20.71 3.98 -2.53
CA GLY A 276 20.52 2.61 -2.07
C GLY A 276 21.74 2.12 -1.29
N ASN A 277 21.51 1.69 -0.05
CA ASN A 277 22.48 0.95 0.75
C ASN A 277 22.14 -0.53 0.73
#